data_AF-A0A369JHQ4-F1
#
_entry.id   AF-A0A369JHQ4-F1
#
_cell.length_a   1.000
_cell.length_b   1.000
_cell.length_c   1.000
_cell.angle_alpha   90.00
_cell.angle_beta   90.00
_cell.angle_gamma   90.00
#
_symmetry.space_group_name_H-M   'P 1'
#
loop_
_entity.id
_entity.type
_entity.pdbx_description
1 polymer ?
#
loop_
_entity_poly.entity_id
_entity_poly.type
_entity_poly.pdbx_seq_one_letter_code
_entity_poly.pdbx_strand_id
1 'polypeptide(L)'
;MDSDAPKIIQQVVDTMRLRPDLLQLTPFALECMAYASERQAPASPGSPWPTLSDASRLSALTLVSQGSDTTIVSAHAVSDYERDWYYSGITDDGDHPLLLYRTGSDRYPCIPPTGRNANQPTKSLRGVHGTPLNKVWRAVGPQVSGLVKKAVKTRYSIDPARFITHGEDKDTLGPVVVWIAVYPGSTSADTAHEVSKDILELLKRNGVEDVEVEWHEAVTEKAIGPALLCIVGSNHATVDVRRHLTSALGIPIATAEREEEDTQGTIGFFFHENHDRRGMPSTKVYAVTNHHVLRKRDEEKYEFRGAGAPRQYVRVCGLRRFQKGLNEIRLDVSRHSTLADLYTREIIKFEEKETSQDEEEAEEDAEQLRITRQKLDEEKRAVEVLEQFYNNLKAQWSDIGLRNIGHVHYSPRISVDVEGERFTEDWGTIELLEAKFKDQFRGNVVDLGTAIPSDKLTEMMYPRSDGRPGFKYPENRQFRINDFVTREQLANPKFDSEDQSNFIVLKHGCTTDLTIGRYAGLESFLCDEHGVESVELAIYNYDKRSGPFSAKGDSGSLIFDGLGRMVGLLHSGRLKRGGLTSTHVTYATPAWWVIARIMEKYPHADFYRTGW
;
A
#
# COMPACT_ATOMS: atom_id res chain seq x y z
N MET A 1 -5.84 24.63 -27.83
CA MET A 1 -6.13 23.96 -26.55
C MET A 1 -7.63 24.06 -26.37
N ASP A 2 -8.31 22.96 -26.68
CA ASP A 2 -9.76 22.89 -26.93
C ASP A 2 -10.61 23.14 -25.69
N SER A 3 -11.82 23.63 -25.95
CA SER A 3 -12.74 24.31 -25.04
C SER A 3 -13.62 23.39 -24.17
N ASP A 4 -13.10 22.27 -23.68
CA ASP A 4 -13.90 21.29 -22.91
C ASP A 4 -13.41 21.09 -21.46
N ALA A 5 -12.50 21.94 -20.98
CA ALA A 5 -12.07 21.92 -19.60
C ALA A 5 -13.20 22.45 -18.68
N PRO A 6 -13.50 21.78 -17.54
CA PRO A 6 -14.40 22.31 -16.52
C PRO A 6 -14.10 23.77 -16.17
N LYS A 7 -15.12 24.62 -16.04
CA LYS A 7 -14.98 26.08 -15.80
C LYS A 7 -14.00 26.43 -14.67
N ILE A 8 -13.94 25.59 -13.64
CA ILE A 8 -13.02 25.75 -12.51
C ILE A 8 -11.55 25.63 -12.94
N ILE A 9 -11.23 24.71 -13.85
CA ILE A 9 -9.86 24.52 -14.35
C ILE A 9 -9.45 25.69 -15.22
N GLN A 10 -10.36 26.19 -16.07
CA GLN A 10 -10.09 27.37 -16.88
C GLN A 10 -9.76 28.58 -16.01
N GLN A 11 -10.52 28.79 -14.93
CA GLN A 11 -10.24 29.85 -13.95
C GLN A 11 -8.86 29.69 -13.31
N VAL A 12 -8.49 28.49 -12.87
CA VAL A 12 -7.18 28.24 -12.26
C VAL A 12 -6.04 28.48 -13.26
N VAL A 13 -6.20 28.05 -14.51
CA VAL A 13 -5.23 28.32 -15.57
C VAL A 13 -5.09 29.82 -15.84
N ASP A 14 -6.17 30.58 -15.78
CA ASP A 14 -6.13 32.04 -15.96
C ASP A 14 -5.46 32.72 -14.75
N THR A 15 -5.70 32.26 -13.52
CA THR A 15 -4.96 32.72 -12.31
C THR A 15 -3.46 32.42 -12.45
N MET A 16 -3.07 31.22 -12.87
CA MET A 16 -1.66 30.84 -13.11
C MET A 16 -0.99 31.70 -14.19
N ARG A 17 -1.74 32.12 -15.22
CA ARG A 17 -1.23 33.04 -16.25
C ARG A 17 -1.06 34.46 -15.73
N LEU A 18 -1.97 34.92 -14.86
CA LEU A 18 -1.93 36.26 -14.28
C LEU A 18 -0.83 36.41 -13.23
N ARG A 19 -0.65 35.40 -12.37
CA ARG A 19 0.32 35.38 -11.26
C ARG A 19 1.11 34.07 -11.19
N PRO A 20 1.99 33.80 -12.17
CA PRO A 20 2.83 32.61 -12.16
C PRO A 20 3.84 32.60 -11.00
N ASP A 21 4.16 33.76 -10.44
CA ASP A 21 5.00 33.92 -9.24
C ASP A 21 4.34 33.37 -7.97
N LEU A 22 3.00 33.42 -7.89
CA LEU A 22 2.24 32.93 -6.75
C LEU A 22 1.80 31.48 -6.93
N LEU A 23 1.26 31.14 -8.10
CA LEU A 23 0.63 29.85 -8.36
C LEU A 23 1.17 29.17 -9.62
N GLN A 24 1.73 27.98 -9.42
CA GLN A 24 2.16 27.10 -10.51
C GLN A 24 1.82 25.65 -10.15
N LEU A 25 0.74 25.12 -10.71
CA LEU A 25 0.32 23.74 -10.53
C LEU A 25 0.92 22.83 -11.61
N THR A 26 1.17 21.57 -11.24
CA THR A 26 1.66 20.56 -12.19
C THR A 26 0.53 20.06 -13.11
N PRO A 27 0.84 19.42 -14.26
CA PRO A 27 -0.18 18.76 -15.07
C PRO A 27 -1.00 17.72 -14.29
N PHE A 28 -0.35 16.98 -13.39
CA PHE A 28 -1.02 15.98 -12.56
C PHE A 28 -2.02 16.61 -11.59
N ALA A 29 -1.70 17.76 -10.98
CA ALA A 29 -2.65 18.50 -10.15
C ALA A 29 -3.89 18.94 -10.95
N LEU A 30 -3.71 19.42 -12.19
CA LEU A 30 -4.81 19.79 -13.07
C LEU A 30 -5.67 18.58 -13.47
N GLU A 31 -5.04 17.43 -13.76
CA GLU A 31 -5.75 16.16 -14.00
C GLU A 31 -6.57 15.73 -12.77
N CYS A 32 -6.02 15.90 -11.56
CA CYS A 32 -6.74 15.63 -10.33
C CYS A 32 -7.98 16.52 -10.18
N MET A 33 -7.89 17.79 -10.55
CA MET A 33 -9.03 18.72 -10.57
C MET A 33 -10.10 18.33 -11.59
N ALA A 34 -9.69 17.87 -12.78
CA ALA A 34 -10.61 17.33 -13.78
C ALA A 34 -11.34 16.09 -13.24
N TYR A 35 -10.60 15.14 -12.69
CA TYR A 35 -11.13 13.93 -12.06
C TYR A 35 -12.16 14.23 -10.96
N ALA A 36 -11.89 15.23 -10.11
CA ALA A 36 -12.82 15.63 -9.05
C ALA A 36 -14.11 16.27 -9.62
N SER A 37 -13.98 17.05 -10.70
CA SER A 37 -15.11 17.73 -11.36
C SER A 37 -16.07 16.73 -12.03
N GLU A 38 -15.55 15.70 -12.69
CA GLU A 38 -16.36 14.65 -13.34
C GLU A 38 -17.21 13.87 -12.33
N ARG A 39 -16.71 13.68 -11.11
CA ARG A 39 -17.45 13.00 -10.04
C ARG A 39 -18.57 13.82 -9.42
N GLN A 40 -18.55 15.14 -9.58
CA GLN A 40 -19.58 16.05 -9.06
C GLN A 40 -20.74 16.26 -10.05
N ALA A 41 -20.61 15.84 -11.31
CA ALA A 41 -21.69 15.88 -12.28
C ALA A 41 -22.81 14.89 -11.90
N PRO A 42 -24.11 15.24 -12.05
CA PRO A 42 -25.20 14.33 -11.71
C PRO A 42 -25.13 13.07 -12.56
N ALA A 43 -25.04 11.90 -11.90
CA ALA A 43 -24.94 10.61 -12.58
C ALA A 43 -26.22 10.28 -13.36
N SER A 44 -26.09 10.10 -14.68
CA SER A 44 -27.11 9.42 -15.50
C SER A 44 -27.23 7.95 -15.07
N PRO A 45 -28.45 7.39 -14.95
CA PRO A 45 -28.63 6.02 -14.51
C PRO A 45 -28.28 5.03 -15.62
N GLY A 46 -27.21 4.26 -15.39
CA GLY A 46 -26.92 3.05 -16.16
C GLY A 46 -25.76 3.21 -17.13
N SER A 47 -24.55 2.86 -16.69
CA SER A 47 -23.54 2.21 -17.54
C SER A 47 -22.51 1.48 -16.67
N PRO A 48 -21.96 0.35 -17.14
CA PRO A 48 -21.04 -0.49 -16.37
C PRO A 48 -19.69 0.19 -16.19
N TRP A 49 -19.04 -0.17 -15.08
CA TRP A 49 -17.69 0.23 -14.72
C TRP A 49 -16.72 -0.10 -15.87
N PRO A 50 -15.81 0.81 -16.27
CA PRO A 50 -14.87 0.52 -17.33
C PRO A 50 -13.88 -0.56 -16.85
N THR A 51 -13.82 -1.63 -17.63
CA THR A 51 -12.76 -2.64 -17.58
C THR A 51 -11.40 -2.01 -17.90
N LEU A 52 -10.35 -2.56 -17.27
CA LEU A 52 -8.95 -2.27 -17.53
C LEU A 52 -8.61 -2.35 -19.03
N SER A 53 -8.45 -1.19 -19.66
CA SER A 53 -7.58 -0.99 -20.83
C SER A 53 -7.32 0.50 -21.00
N ASP A 54 -6.20 0.97 -20.46
CA ASP A 54 -5.35 2.02 -21.06
C ASP A 54 -4.22 2.34 -20.07
N ALA A 55 -3.25 1.42 -20.01
CA ALA A 55 -1.91 1.74 -19.57
C ALA A 55 -1.10 2.03 -20.83
N SER A 56 -1.17 3.25 -21.34
CA SER A 56 -0.25 3.73 -22.37
C SER A 56 -0.26 5.25 -22.41
N ARG A 57 0.97 5.79 -22.42
CA ARG A 57 1.37 7.19 -22.66
C ARG A 57 1.52 8.07 -21.42
N LEU A 58 2.73 8.06 -20.87
CA LEU A 58 3.43 9.26 -20.37
C LEU A 58 4.94 8.94 -20.34
N SER A 59 5.60 9.06 -21.49
CA SER A 59 7.06 9.11 -21.58
C SER A 59 7.45 10.36 -22.35
N ALA A 60 8.03 11.34 -21.65
CA ALA A 60 9.04 12.28 -22.16
C ALA A 60 9.32 13.38 -21.12
N LEU A 61 10.30 13.17 -20.25
CA LEU A 61 11.09 14.25 -19.66
C LEU A 61 12.57 13.86 -19.76
N THR A 62 13.18 14.22 -20.88
CA THR A 62 14.64 14.15 -21.05
C THR A 62 15.25 15.38 -20.37
N LEU A 63 15.92 15.17 -19.23
CA LEU A 63 16.83 16.15 -18.64
C LEU A 63 18.09 16.24 -19.51
N VAL A 64 18.33 17.41 -20.09
CA VAL A 64 19.60 17.76 -20.72
C VAL A 64 20.63 17.94 -19.61
N SER A 65 21.56 17.00 -19.49
CA SER A 65 22.81 17.21 -18.75
C SER A 65 23.88 17.61 -19.77
N GLN A 66 24.30 18.88 -19.73
CA GLN A 66 25.58 19.28 -20.30
C GLN A 66 26.67 18.92 -19.29
N GLY A 67 27.49 17.94 -19.64
CA GLY A 67 28.73 17.63 -18.95
C GLY A 67 29.88 17.62 -19.95
N SER A 68 30.62 18.72 -20.03
CA SER A 68 31.99 18.71 -20.53
C SER A 68 32.88 18.16 -19.42
N ASP A 69 33.46 16.98 -19.61
CA ASP A 69 34.76 16.66 -19.03
C ASP A 69 35.40 15.50 -19.79
N THR A 70 36.66 15.68 -20.15
CA THR A 70 37.46 14.75 -20.94
C THR A 70 37.99 13.66 -20.03
N THR A 71 37.16 12.66 -19.74
CA THR A 71 37.60 11.40 -19.12
C THR A 71 38.20 10.50 -20.20
N ILE A 72 39.41 10.00 -19.95
CA ILE A 72 40.08 9.01 -20.79
C ILE A 72 39.17 7.78 -20.86
N VAL A 73 38.52 7.57 -22.01
CA VAL A 73 37.62 6.43 -22.24
C VAL A 73 38.47 5.16 -22.22
N SER A 74 38.11 4.21 -21.34
CA SER A 74 38.73 2.87 -21.30
C SER A 74 38.65 2.25 -22.70
N ALA A 75 39.73 1.60 -23.14
CA ALA A 75 39.78 0.94 -24.45
C ALA A 75 38.77 -0.21 -24.61
N HIS A 76 38.16 -0.65 -23.51
CA HIS A 76 37.19 -1.74 -23.45
C HIS A 76 35.76 -1.27 -23.18
N ALA A 77 35.53 0.04 -23.00
CA ALA A 77 34.19 0.58 -22.82
C ALA A 77 33.39 0.50 -24.13
N VAL A 78 32.10 0.18 -24.01
CA VAL A 78 31.15 0.25 -25.12
C VAL A 78 30.75 1.70 -25.41
N SER A 79 30.24 1.98 -26.60
CA SER A 79 29.75 3.32 -26.94
C SER A 79 28.54 3.70 -26.06
N ASP A 80 28.30 4.99 -25.83
CA ASP A 80 27.13 5.45 -25.05
C ASP A 80 25.80 4.94 -25.61
N TYR A 81 25.67 4.96 -26.94
CA TYR A 81 24.49 4.42 -27.61
C TYR A 81 24.32 2.93 -27.31
N GLU A 82 25.39 2.15 -27.38
CA GLU A 82 25.32 0.72 -27.10
C GLU A 82 25.05 0.44 -25.61
N ARG A 83 25.69 1.19 -24.70
CA ARG A 83 25.44 1.16 -23.26
C ARG A 83 23.95 1.32 -22.95
N ASP A 84 23.33 2.31 -23.57
CA ASP A 84 21.96 2.73 -23.28
C ASP A 84 20.90 1.96 -24.07
N TRP A 85 21.24 1.20 -25.13
CA TRP A 85 20.22 0.59 -26.00
C TRP A 85 20.45 -0.87 -26.38
N TYR A 86 21.55 -1.49 -25.96
CA TYR A 86 21.85 -2.88 -26.33
C TYR A 86 20.78 -3.88 -25.87
N TYR A 87 20.18 -3.66 -24.70
CA TYR A 87 19.17 -4.54 -24.10
C TYR A 87 17.72 -4.07 -24.33
N SER A 88 17.48 -3.17 -25.27
CA SER A 88 16.16 -2.65 -25.59
C SER A 88 15.13 -3.78 -25.79
N GLY A 89 13.95 -3.67 -25.16
CA GLY A 89 12.85 -4.63 -25.29
C GLY A 89 12.85 -5.81 -24.33
N ILE A 90 13.86 -5.95 -23.44
CA ILE A 90 13.82 -6.93 -22.34
C ILE A 90 12.82 -6.52 -21.26
N THR A 91 12.66 -5.21 -21.07
CA THR A 91 11.71 -4.55 -20.18
C THR A 91 10.98 -3.45 -20.96
N ASP A 92 10.06 -2.75 -20.28
CA ASP A 92 9.41 -1.56 -20.82
C ASP A 92 10.44 -0.47 -21.21
N ASP A 93 10.03 0.41 -22.13
CA ASP A 93 10.91 1.39 -22.77
C ASP A 93 11.64 2.29 -21.75
N GLY A 94 12.97 2.19 -21.73
CA GLY A 94 13.85 3.01 -20.90
C GLY A 94 14.31 2.37 -19.58
N ASP A 95 13.76 1.20 -19.22
CA ASP A 95 14.06 0.52 -17.95
C ASP A 95 14.99 -0.71 -18.11
N HIS A 96 15.55 -0.93 -19.30
CA HIS A 96 16.43 -2.07 -19.53
C HIS A 96 17.82 -1.86 -18.93
N PRO A 97 18.57 -2.94 -18.61
CA PRO A 97 19.88 -2.80 -18.01
C PRO A 97 20.89 -2.04 -18.89
N LEU A 98 21.83 -1.34 -18.26
CA LEU A 98 22.91 -0.64 -18.97
C LEU A 98 24.05 -1.61 -19.24
N LEU A 99 24.46 -1.74 -20.51
CA LEU A 99 25.59 -2.60 -20.87
C LEU A 99 26.91 -1.94 -20.45
N LEU A 100 27.73 -2.68 -19.69
CA LEU A 100 29.05 -2.23 -19.25
C LEU A 100 30.18 -2.73 -20.16
N TYR A 101 30.14 -4.03 -20.50
CA TYR A 101 31.19 -4.69 -21.30
C TYR A 101 30.65 -5.95 -21.95
N ARG A 102 31.12 -6.30 -23.16
CA ARG A 102 30.86 -7.62 -23.76
C ARG A 102 32.03 -8.12 -24.59
N THR A 103 32.22 -9.43 -24.62
CA THR A 103 33.30 -10.07 -25.41
C THR A 103 32.98 -10.12 -26.91
N GLY A 104 31.69 -10.06 -27.28
CA GLY A 104 31.23 -10.23 -28.65
C GLY A 104 31.29 -8.97 -29.53
N SER A 105 31.86 -7.86 -29.05
CA SER A 105 31.82 -6.55 -29.74
C SER A 105 32.35 -6.60 -31.17
N ASP A 106 33.45 -7.33 -31.40
CA ASP A 106 34.07 -7.42 -32.72
C ASP A 106 33.31 -8.35 -33.68
N ARG A 107 32.65 -9.40 -33.16
CA ARG A 107 31.91 -10.37 -33.96
C ARG A 107 30.51 -9.89 -34.32
N TYR A 108 29.91 -9.11 -33.44
CA TYR A 108 28.54 -8.62 -33.55
C TYR A 108 28.50 -7.12 -33.26
N PRO A 109 28.87 -6.26 -34.23
CA PRO A 109 28.90 -4.82 -34.01
C PRO A 109 27.48 -4.28 -33.74
N CYS A 110 27.34 -3.41 -32.73
CA CYS A 110 26.09 -2.70 -32.48
C CYS A 110 26.05 -1.46 -33.38
N ILE A 111 25.13 -1.42 -34.33
CA ILE A 111 25.00 -0.32 -35.29
C ILE A 111 23.75 0.49 -34.95
N PRO A 112 23.86 1.81 -34.69
CA PRO A 112 22.70 2.66 -34.50
C PRO A 112 21.80 2.68 -35.75
N PRO A 113 20.47 2.58 -35.61
CA PRO A 113 19.57 2.67 -36.75
C PRO A 113 19.69 4.06 -37.40
N THR A 114 19.96 4.09 -38.70
CA THR A 114 20.07 5.32 -39.49
C THR A 114 18.85 5.51 -40.39
N GLY A 115 18.10 6.58 -40.18
CA GLY A 115 16.95 6.96 -41.02
C GLY A 115 15.81 7.58 -40.20
N ARG A 116 14.91 8.31 -40.87
CA ARG A 116 13.78 9.01 -40.21
C ARG A 116 12.75 8.06 -39.58
N ASN A 117 12.72 6.80 -40.04
CA ASN A 117 11.76 5.75 -39.65
C ASN A 117 12.46 4.44 -39.25
N ALA A 118 13.74 4.49 -38.86
CA ALA A 118 14.49 3.28 -38.54
C ALA A 118 14.15 2.82 -37.11
N ASN A 119 13.62 1.59 -36.98
CA ASN A 119 13.22 1.04 -35.69
C ASN A 119 14.43 0.56 -34.89
N GLN A 120 14.39 0.77 -33.57
CA GLN A 120 15.36 0.21 -32.65
C GLN A 120 15.21 -1.32 -32.61
N PRO A 121 16.29 -2.11 -32.80
CA PRO A 121 16.22 -3.55 -32.62
C PRO A 121 15.87 -3.89 -31.16
N THR A 122 14.87 -4.74 -30.96
CA THR A 122 14.47 -5.20 -29.62
C THR A 122 14.96 -6.62 -29.36
N LYS A 123 15.14 -6.98 -28.08
CA LYS A 123 15.59 -8.28 -27.64
C LYS A 123 14.62 -8.94 -26.67
N SER A 124 14.53 -10.26 -26.72
CA SER A 124 13.90 -11.07 -25.67
C SER A 124 14.87 -12.07 -25.06
N LEU A 125 14.76 -12.25 -23.74
CA LEU A 125 15.61 -13.16 -22.96
C LEU A 125 15.07 -14.59 -23.02
N ARG A 126 15.95 -15.58 -23.18
CA ARG A 126 15.63 -17.01 -23.21
C ARG A 126 16.58 -17.82 -22.33
N GLY A 127 16.05 -18.91 -21.78
CA GLY A 127 16.84 -19.89 -21.02
C GLY A 127 17.81 -20.67 -21.90
N VAL A 128 18.94 -21.08 -21.32
CA VAL A 128 19.94 -21.92 -21.98
C VAL A 128 19.56 -23.39 -21.83
N HIS A 129 19.18 -24.04 -22.93
CA HIS A 129 18.81 -25.47 -22.97
C HIS A 129 19.56 -26.22 -24.07
N GLY A 130 19.89 -27.49 -23.83
CA GLY A 130 20.47 -28.39 -24.83
C GLY A 130 21.89 -28.06 -25.28
N THR A 131 22.64 -27.24 -24.53
CA THR A 131 23.99 -26.79 -24.88
C THR A 131 25.07 -27.57 -24.10
N PRO A 132 26.34 -27.57 -24.56
CA PRO A 132 27.44 -28.13 -23.78
C PRO A 132 27.54 -27.55 -22.36
N LEU A 133 27.20 -26.26 -22.19
CA LEU A 133 27.20 -25.60 -20.88
C LEU A 133 26.28 -26.30 -19.87
N ASN A 134 25.11 -26.78 -20.31
CA ASN A 134 24.16 -27.49 -19.42
C ASN A 134 24.78 -28.74 -18.77
N LYS A 135 25.74 -29.40 -19.42
CA LYS A 135 26.37 -30.63 -18.91
C LYS A 135 27.41 -30.35 -17.82
N VAL A 136 28.05 -29.18 -17.86
CA VAL A 136 29.22 -28.86 -17.01
C VAL A 136 28.95 -27.73 -16.01
N TRP A 137 27.87 -26.95 -16.16
CA TRP A 137 27.62 -25.75 -15.36
C TRP A 137 27.60 -26.01 -13.85
N ARG A 138 27.11 -27.16 -13.39
CA ARG A 138 27.10 -27.50 -11.96
C ARG A 138 28.52 -27.54 -11.35
N ALA A 139 29.53 -27.92 -12.14
CA ALA A 139 30.92 -27.97 -11.71
C ALA A 139 31.69 -26.67 -12.00
N VAL A 140 31.39 -26.02 -13.14
CA VAL A 140 32.13 -24.84 -13.62
C VAL A 140 31.54 -23.52 -13.07
N GLY A 141 30.24 -23.44 -12.87
CA GLY A 141 29.54 -22.24 -12.37
C GLY A 141 30.10 -21.70 -11.04
N PRO A 142 30.37 -22.53 -10.02
CA PRO A 142 31.03 -22.07 -8.79
C PRO A 142 32.44 -21.52 -9.03
N GLN A 143 33.18 -22.04 -10.01
CA GLN A 143 34.52 -21.56 -10.35
C GLN A 143 34.46 -20.20 -11.08
N VAL A 144 33.50 -20.03 -12.00
CA VAL A 144 33.19 -18.74 -12.63
C VAL A 144 32.82 -17.70 -11.56
N SER A 145 31.96 -18.06 -10.61
CA SER A 145 31.62 -17.21 -9.46
C SER A 145 32.86 -16.86 -8.62
N GLY A 146 33.78 -17.80 -8.44
CA GLY A 146 35.06 -17.55 -7.78
C GLY A 146 35.96 -16.56 -8.50
N LEU A 147 35.98 -16.54 -9.83
CA LEU A 147 36.72 -15.56 -10.64
C LEU A 147 36.09 -14.17 -10.50
N VAL A 148 34.77 -14.06 -10.67
CA VAL A 148 34.04 -12.80 -10.50
C VAL A 148 34.24 -12.23 -9.09
N LYS A 149 34.13 -13.06 -8.05
CA LYS A 149 34.29 -12.65 -6.64
C LYS A 149 35.67 -12.07 -6.32
N LYS A 150 36.73 -12.51 -7.00
CA LYS A 150 38.10 -12.00 -6.78
C LYS A 150 38.23 -10.54 -7.23
N ALA A 151 37.57 -10.19 -8.32
CA ALA A 151 37.60 -8.84 -8.89
C ALA A 151 36.49 -7.95 -8.32
N VAL A 152 35.25 -8.46 -8.30
CA VAL A 152 34.05 -7.77 -7.81
C VAL A 152 33.73 -8.27 -6.40
N LYS A 153 34.19 -7.51 -5.40
CA LYS A 153 34.14 -7.90 -3.98
C LYS A 153 32.75 -7.80 -3.35
N THR A 154 31.77 -7.26 -4.06
CA THR A 154 30.42 -6.98 -3.54
C THR A 154 29.34 -7.22 -4.60
N ARG A 155 28.20 -7.80 -4.17
CA ARG A 155 26.89 -7.85 -4.87
C ARG A 155 26.94 -7.98 -6.41
N TYR A 156 26.89 -9.22 -6.90
CA TYR A 156 26.79 -9.55 -8.32
C TYR A 156 25.83 -10.74 -8.54
N SER A 157 25.30 -10.90 -9.76
CA SER A 157 24.62 -12.13 -10.23
C SER A 157 25.31 -12.71 -11.46
N ILE A 158 25.13 -14.01 -11.71
CA ILE A 158 25.70 -14.71 -12.87
C ILE A 158 24.61 -15.62 -13.42
N ASP A 159 24.11 -15.27 -14.60
CA ASP A 159 22.93 -15.85 -15.19
C ASP A 159 23.26 -16.35 -16.61
N PRO A 160 23.23 -17.67 -16.88
CA PRO A 160 23.35 -18.17 -18.24
C PRO A 160 22.09 -17.81 -19.05
N ALA A 161 22.26 -17.05 -20.13
CA ALA A 161 21.17 -16.52 -20.95
C ALA A 161 21.41 -16.73 -22.45
N ARG A 162 20.34 -16.58 -23.24
CA ARG A 162 20.41 -16.32 -24.68
C ARG A 162 19.48 -15.16 -25.01
N PHE A 163 19.84 -14.37 -25.99
CA PHE A 163 19.03 -13.26 -26.48
C PHE A 163 18.50 -13.59 -27.87
N ILE A 164 17.21 -13.41 -28.10
CA ILE A 164 16.65 -13.31 -29.45
C ILE A 164 16.65 -11.83 -29.80
N THR A 165 17.24 -11.47 -30.93
CA THR A 165 17.11 -10.11 -31.49
C THR A 165 16.01 -10.13 -32.54
N HIS A 166 15.00 -9.31 -32.35
CA HIS A 166 13.86 -9.17 -33.25
C HIS A 166 14.21 -8.18 -34.35
N GLY A 167 14.17 -8.65 -35.60
CA GLY A 167 14.38 -7.85 -36.81
C GLY A 167 13.12 -7.85 -37.67
N GLU A 168 13.04 -6.93 -38.63
CA GLU A 168 11.85 -6.75 -39.49
C GLU A 168 11.51 -8.00 -40.32
N ASP A 169 12.53 -8.77 -40.74
CA ASP A 169 12.35 -9.96 -41.57
C ASP A 169 12.44 -11.29 -40.80
N LYS A 170 13.28 -11.37 -39.75
CA LYS A 170 13.54 -12.61 -39.02
C LYS A 170 14.17 -12.41 -37.65
N ASP A 171 13.69 -13.17 -36.68
CA ASP A 171 14.30 -13.34 -35.37
C ASP A 171 15.64 -14.09 -35.44
N THR A 172 16.66 -13.54 -34.78
CA THR A 172 17.99 -14.17 -34.68
C THR A 172 18.28 -14.54 -33.24
N LEU A 173 18.50 -15.83 -33.00
CA LEU A 173 18.91 -16.34 -31.69
C LEU A 173 20.43 -16.22 -31.53
N GLY A 174 20.86 -15.38 -30.58
CA GLY A 174 22.26 -15.14 -30.26
C GLY A 174 22.97 -16.33 -29.57
N PRO A 175 24.28 -16.23 -29.33
CA PRO A 175 25.07 -17.27 -28.67
C PRO A 175 24.63 -17.48 -27.21
N VAL A 176 25.24 -18.45 -26.54
CA VAL A 176 25.11 -18.58 -25.08
C VAL A 176 25.89 -17.45 -24.43
N VAL A 177 25.27 -16.76 -23.48
CA VAL A 177 25.88 -15.65 -22.75
C VAL A 177 25.98 -16.01 -21.28
N VAL A 178 27.17 -15.86 -20.69
CA VAL A 178 27.31 -15.73 -19.23
C VAL A 178 27.04 -14.26 -18.91
N TRP A 179 25.82 -13.99 -18.46
CA TRP A 179 25.32 -12.65 -18.21
C TRP A 179 25.60 -12.27 -16.75
N ILE A 180 26.40 -11.25 -16.53
CA ILE A 180 26.91 -10.88 -15.20
C ILE A 180 26.39 -9.50 -14.83
N ALA A 181 25.53 -9.47 -13.81
CA ALA A 181 25.04 -8.23 -13.24
C ALA A 181 25.97 -7.73 -12.14
N VAL A 182 26.28 -6.43 -12.17
CA VAL A 182 27.05 -5.74 -11.13
C VAL A 182 26.35 -4.45 -10.71
N TYR A 183 26.60 -3.99 -9.49
CA TYR A 183 26.05 -2.70 -9.06
C TYR A 183 26.63 -1.55 -9.90
N PRO A 184 25.84 -0.49 -10.17
CA PRO A 184 26.33 0.67 -10.90
C PRO A 184 27.61 1.25 -10.29
N GLY A 185 28.63 1.47 -11.12
CA GLY A 185 29.94 2.01 -10.73
C GLY A 185 30.81 1.07 -9.86
N SER A 186 30.41 -0.18 -9.64
CA SER A 186 31.16 -1.11 -8.77
C SER A 186 32.34 -1.81 -9.44
N THR A 187 32.43 -1.76 -10.77
CA THR A 187 33.53 -2.33 -11.56
C THR A 187 33.75 -1.52 -12.84
N SER A 188 34.91 -1.66 -13.47
CA SER A 188 35.25 -1.01 -14.75
C SER A 188 35.16 -1.98 -15.93
N ALA A 189 35.02 -1.46 -17.15
CA ALA A 189 35.07 -2.25 -18.37
C ALA A 189 36.41 -3.00 -18.54
N ASP A 190 37.54 -2.40 -18.13
CA ASP A 190 38.86 -3.06 -18.15
C ASP A 190 38.90 -4.27 -17.20
N THR A 191 38.32 -4.13 -16.01
CA THR A 191 38.24 -5.23 -15.04
C THR A 191 37.33 -6.34 -15.57
N ALA A 192 36.17 -5.97 -16.14
CA ALA A 192 35.26 -6.90 -16.77
C ALA A 192 35.92 -7.65 -17.95
N HIS A 193 36.76 -6.97 -18.74
CA HIS A 193 37.53 -7.57 -19.83
C HIS A 193 38.50 -8.65 -19.34
N GLU A 194 39.34 -8.33 -18.35
CA GLU A 194 40.33 -9.28 -17.82
C GLU A 194 39.66 -10.51 -17.17
N VAL A 195 38.61 -10.31 -16.38
CA VAL A 195 37.86 -11.42 -15.78
C VAL A 195 37.18 -12.27 -16.85
N SER A 196 36.66 -11.66 -17.92
CA SER A 196 36.01 -12.38 -19.01
C SER A 196 36.98 -13.30 -19.75
N LYS A 197 38.27 -12.94 -19.90
CA LYS A 197 39.30 -13.82 -20.47
C LYS A 197 39.46 -15.11 -19.65
N ASP A 198 39.57 -14.96 -18.32
CA ASP A 198 39.71 -16.09 -17.41
C ASP A 198 38.47 -17.00 -17.44
N ILE A 199 37.27 -16.41 -17.52
CA ILE A 199 36.00 -17.15 -17.63
C ILE A 199 35.96 -17.94 -18.94
N LEU A 200 36.27 -17.31 -20.07
CA LEU A 200 36.26 -17.96 -21.38
C LEU A 200 37.29 -19.10 -21.46
N GLU A 201 38.49 -18.92 -20.91
CA GLU A 201 39.50 -19.97 -20.86
C GLU A 201 39.05 -21.15 -20.00
N LEU A 202 38.46 -20.88 -18.84
CA LEU A 202 37.88 -21.90 -17.96
C LEU A 202 36.78 -22.70 -18.67
N LEU A 203 35.87 -22.04 -19.38
CA LEU A 203 34.80 -22.69 -20.14
C LEU A 203 35.37 -23.57 -21.26
N LYS A 204 36.36 -23.05 -22.01
CA LYS A 204 37.03 -23.78 -23.09
C LYS A 204 37.72 -25.06 -22.58
N ARG A 205 38.44 -24.99 -21.46
CA ARG A 205 39.10 -26.16 -20.82
C ARG A 205 38.10 -27.25 -20.42
N ASN A 206 36.83 -26.88 -20.22
CA ASN A 206 35.74 -27.80 -19.88
C ASN A 206 34.89 -28.19 -21.10
N GLY A 207 35.38 -27.97 -22.32
CA GLY A 207 34.72 -28.41 -23.56
C GLY A 207 33.49 -27.57 -23.94
N VAL A 208 33.39 -26.35 -23.41
CA VAL A 208 32.35 -25.38 -23.82
C VAL A 208 33.01 -24.30 -24.67
N GLU A 209 32.67 -24.31 -25.95
CA GLU A 209 33.06 -23.30 -26.94
C GLU A 209 31.81 -22.50 -27.37
N ASP A 210 32.00 -21.37 -28.05
CA ASP A 210 30.91 -20.49 -28.53
C ASP A 210 30.01 -19.92 -27.41
N VAL A 211 30.66 -19.38 -26.38
CA VAL A 211 30.04 -18.64 -25.27
C VAL A 211 30.60 -17.22 -25.26
N GLU A 212 29.74 -16.26 -25.00
CA GLU A 212 30.11 -14.86 -24.77
C GLU A 212 29.93 -14.50 -23.29
N VAL A 213 30.64 -13.48 -22.83
CA VAL A 213 30.48 -12.90 -21.49
C VAL A 213 30.01 -11.47 -21.65
N GLU A 214 28.91 -11.13 -21.01
CA GLU A 214 28.32 -9.79 -21.04
C GLU A 214 28.12 -9.29 -19.61
N TRP A 215 28.58 -8.08 -19.34
CA TRP A 215 28.46 -7.41 -18.06
C TRP A 215 27.52 -6.23 -18.19
N HIS A 216 26.61 -6.10 -17.23
CA HIS A 216 25.66 -5.02 -17.20
C HIS A 216 25.47 -4.50 -15.78
N GLU A 217 25.06 -3.24 -15.68
CA GLU A 217 24.73 -2.64 -14.39
C GLU A 217 23.29 -2.96 -14.02
N ALA A 218 23.08 -3.57 -12.85
CA ALA A 218 21.76 -3.83 -12.30
C ALA A 218 21.82 -3.99 -10.77
N VAL A 219 20.68 -3.72 -10.13
CA VAL A 219 20.51 -3.81 -8.68
C VAL A 219 19.63 -5.02 -8.36
N THR A 220 20.13 -5.95 -7.55
CA THR A 220 19.31 -7.05 -7.04
C THR A 220 18.45 -6.56 -5.88
N GLU A 221 17.15 -6.45 -6.09
CA GLU A 221 16.20 -6.19 -5.02
C GLU A 221 15.62 -7.49 -4.45
N LYS A 222 15.39 -7.52 -3.14
CA LYS A 222 14.62 -8.62 -2.54
C LYS A 222 13.17 -8.42 -2.95
N ALA A 223 12.50 -9.50 -3.37
CA ALA A 223 11.07 -9.50 -3.67
C ALA A 223 10.16 -9.39 -2.41
N ILE A 224 10.56 -8.58 -1.44
CA ILE A 224 9.76 -8.19 -0.29
C ILE A 224 9.37 -6.74 -0.55
N GLY A 225 8.09 -6.49 -0.79
CA GLY A 225 7.63 -5.11 -0.99
C GLY A 225 7.89 -4.21 0.22
N PRO A 226 7.60 -2.91 0.11
CA PRO A 226 7.84 -1.92 1.16
C PRO A 226 7.20 -2.29 2.51
N ALA A 227 7.83 -1.88 3.62
CA ALA A 227 7.23 -1.97 4.95
C ALA A 227 5.99 -1.06 5.06
N LEU A 228 5.09 -1.37 5.99
CA LEU A 228 3.94 -0.51 6.26
C LEU A 228 4.39 0.89 6.68
N LEU A 229 3.56 1.87 6.35
CA LEU A 229 3.83 3.29 6.58
C LEU A 229 3.67 3.65 8.06
N CYS A 230 4.38 4.69 8.48
CA CYS A 230 4.22 5.26 9.81
C CYS A 230 2.92 6.06 9.94
N ILE A 231 2.38 6.12 11.17
CA ILE A 231 1.34 7.07 11.55
C ILE A 231 1.99 8.46 11.65
N VAL A 232 1.38 9.46 11.05
CA VAL A 232 1.86 10.85 11.05
C VAL A 232 0.98 11.77 11.89
N GLY A 233 1.56 12.90 12.31
CA GLY A 233 0.84 13.95 13.03
C GLY A 233 -0.29 14.58 12.19
N SER A 234 -1.23 15.24 12.87
CA SER A 234 -2.46 15.79 12.26
C SER A 234 -2.23 16.83 11.17
N ASN A 235 -1.09 17.52 11.20
CA ASN A 235 -0.78 18.58 10.25
C ASN A 235 -0.04 18.06 9.00
N HIS A 236 0.25 16.75 8.92
CA HIS A 236 0.94 16.19 7.78
C HIS A 236 -0.02 16.02 6.60
N ALA A 237 0.32 16.51 5.41
CA ALA A 237 -0.59 16.53 4.25
C ALA A 237 -1.16 15.15 3.88
N THR A 238 -0.40 14.07 4.09
CA THR A 238 -0.85 12.71 3.77
C THR A 238 -1.62 12.00 4.89
N VAL A 239 -1.95 12.69 5.99
CA VAL A 239 -2.45 12.08 7.23
C VAL A 239 -3.62 11.14 6.99
N ASP A 240 -4.60 11.58 6.22
CA ASP A 240 -5.80 10.78 5.95
C ASP A 240 -5.51 9.70 4.93
N VAL A 241 -4.89 10.07 3.81
CA VAL A 241 -4.76 9.19 2.65
C VAL A 241 -3.82 8.01 2.88
N ARG A 242 -2.92 8.04 3.87
CA ARG A 242 -2.00 6.90 4.11
C ARG A 242 -2.52 5.81 5.04
N ARG A 243 -3.62 6.06 5.77
CA ARG A 243 -4.14 5.18 6.85
C ARG A 243 -4.26 3.70 6.44
N HIS A 244 -4.65 3.45 5.19
CA HIS A 244 -4.87 2.12 4.62
C HIS A 244 -3.60 1.27 4.41
N LEU A 245 -2.41 1.85 4.59
CA LEU A 245 -1.10 1.18 4.49
C LEU A 245 -0.27 1.33 5.77
N THR A 246 -0.91 1.69 6.89
CA THR A 246 -0.23 1.77 8.20
C THR A 246 -0.40 0.47 9.00
N SER A 247 0.33 0.34 10.10
CA SER A 247 0.18 -0.77 11.05
C SER A 247 -0.87 -0.52 12.15
N ALA A 248 -1.64 0.57 12.07
CA ALA A 248 -2.76 0.81 12.99
C ALA A 248 -3.90 -0.17 12.72
N LEU A 249 -4.67 -0.52 13.76
CA LEU A 249 -5.86 -1.37 13.64
C LEU A 249 -6.86 -0.79 12.64
N GLY A 250 -7.63 -1.67 12.00
CA GLY A 250 -8.43 -1.30 10.84
C GLY A 250 -7.71 -1.50 9.50
N ILE A 251 -6.60 -2.27 9.49
CA ILE A 251 -5.84 -2.56 8.27
C ILE A 251 -6.73 -3.32 7.29
N PRO A 252 -6.98 -2.78 6.08
CA PRO A 252 -7.71 -3.49 5.05
C PRO A 252 -6.88 -4.66 4.53
N ILE A 253 -7.50 -5.83 4.38
CA ILE A 253 -6.84 -7.03 3.89
C ILE A 253 -7.62 -7.73 2.79
N ALA A 254 -6.90 -8.47 1.96
CA ALA A 254 -7.44 -9.44 1.02
C ALA A 254 -6.53 -10.68 1.01
N THR A 255 -7.10 -11.85 0.78
CA THR A 255 -6.30 -13.08 0.63
C THR A 255 -6.00 -13.34 -0.83
N ALA A 256 -4.83 -13.93 -1.10
CA ALA A 256 -4.45 -14.30 -2.46
C ALA A 256 -5.44 -15.27 -3.10
N GLU A 257 -6.04 -16.14 -2.28
CA GLU A 257 -7.06 -17.09 -2.71
C GLU A 257 -8.35 -16.42 -3.21
N ARG A 258 -8.70 -15.24 -2.67
CA ARG A 258 -9.98 -14.57 -2.95
C ARG A 258 -9.82 -13.25 -3.70
N GLU A 259 -8.66 -13.09 -4.34
CA GLU A 259 -8.32 -11.90 -5.11
C GLU A 259 -9.28 -11.69 -6.28
N GLU A 260 -9.59 -12.75 -7.03
CA GLU A 260 -10.51 -12.70 -8.18
C GLU A 260 -11.94 -12.29 -7.80
N GLU A 261 -12.35 -12.60 -6.55
CA GLU A 261 -13.66 -12.25 -6.01
C GLU A 261 -13.71 -10.81 -5.46
N ASP A 262 -12.59 -10.08 -5.47
CA ASP A 262 -12.40 -8.77 -4.83
C ASP A 262 -12.95 -8.74 -3.39
N THR A 263 -12.77 -9.87 -2.67
CA THR A 263 -13.20 -9.98 -1.29
C THR A 263 -12.18 -9.29 -0.39
N GLN A 264 -12.69 -8.46 0.51
CA GLN A 264 -11.89 -7.67 1.43
C GLN A 264 -12.46 -7.81 2.83
N GLY A 265 -11.57 -7.71 3.82
CA GLY A 265 -11.91 -7.59 5.21
C GLY A 265 -10.94 -6.67 5.92
N THR A 266 -10.96 -6.72 7.24
CA THR A 266 -10.20 -5.83 8.09
C THR A 266 -9.48 -6.62 9.18
N ILE A 267 -8.23 -6.28 9.49
CA ILE A 267 -7.57 -6.82 10.68
C ILE A 267 -8.18 -6.18 11.93
N GLY A 268 -8.60 -7.02 12.87
CA GLY A 268 -9.19 -6.61 14.13
C GLY A 268 -8.15 -6.21 15.16
N PHE A 269 -7.25 -7.12 15.51
CA PHE A 269 -6.22 -6.90 16.53
C PHE A 269 -5.03 -7.84 16.36
N PHE A 270 -3.97 -7.60 17.13
CA PHE A 270 -2.72 -8.34 17.16
C PHE A 270 -2.49 -9.03 18.49
N PHE A 271 -1.67 -10.08 18.48
CA PHE A 271 -1.06 -10.65 19.68
C PHE A 271 0.32 -11.24 19.39
N HIS A 272 1.15 -11.30 20.42
CA HIS A 272 2.45 -11.97 20.37
C HIS A 272 2.28 -13.39 20.88
N GLU A 273 2.92 -14.35 20.22
CA GLU A 273 2.87 -15.74 20.70
C GLU A 273 3.56 -15.91 22.05
N ASN A 274 4.59 -15.10 22.32
CA ASN A 274 5.56 -15.17 23.43
C ASN A 274 6.33 -16.47 23.53
N HIS A 275 5.62 -17.59 23.68
CA HIS A 275 6.19 -18.91 23.69
C HIS A 275 5.36 -19.81 22.77
N ASP A 276 6.04 -20.66 22.01
CA ASP A 276 5.37 -21.69 21.22
C ASP A 276 4.67 -22.71 22.14
N ARG A 277 3.91 -23.64 21.54
CA ARG A 277 3.21 -24.69 22.27
C ARG A 277 4.12 -25.62 23.11
N ARG A 278 5.43 -25.59 22.89
CA ARG A 278 6.43 -26.36 23.63
C ARG A 278 7.06 -25.54 24.76
N GLY A 279 6.63 -24.29 24.95
CA GLY A 279 7.19 -23.37 25.94
C GLY A 279 8.50 -22.72 25.51
N MET A 280 8.88 -22.80 24.23
CA MET A 280 10.08 -22.15 23.72
C MET A 280 9.80 -20.69 23.36
N PRO A 281 10.70 -19.73 23.64
CA PRO A 281 10.50 -18.34 23.26
C PRO A 281 10.21 -18.19 21.76
N SER A 282 9.19 -17.40 21.45
CA SER A 282 8.73 -17.10 20.09
C SER A 282 8.64 -15.59 19.88
N THR A 283 9.16 -15.13 18.75
CA THR A 283 9.08 -13.73 18.30
C THR A 283 7.95 -13.53 17.29
N LYS A 284 7.06 -14.51 17.15
CA LYS A 284 5.96 -14.43 16.18
C LYS A 284 4.87 -13.49 16.68
N VAL A 285 4.40 -12.65 15.77
CA VAL A 285 3.23 -11.80 15.95
C VAL A 285 2.15 -12.27 15.00
N TYR A 286 0.94 -12.41 15.52
CA TYR A 286 -0.23 -12.79 14.75
C TYR A 286 -1.24 -11.65 14.71
N ALA A 287 -1.95 -11.52 13.59
CA ALA A 287 -3.14 -10.70 13.46
C ALA A 287 -4.41 -11.57 13.47
N VAL A 288 -5.51 -11.01 13.95
CA VAL A 288 -6.82 -11.67 14.03
C VAL A 288 -7.81 -10.98 13.10
N THR A 289 -8.62 -11.78 12.40
CA THR A 289 -9.75 -11.36 11.54
C THR A 289 -10.76 -12.52 11.50
N ASN A 290 -11.84 -12.40 10.74
CA ASN A 290 -12.82 -13.47 10.52
C ASN A 290 -12.32 -14.59 9.59
N HIS A 291 -12.83 -15.81 9.77
CA HIS A 291 -12.58 -16.93 8.86
C HIS A 291 -13.12 -16.63 7.48
N HIS A 292 -14.34 -16.10 7.36
CA HIS A 292 -14.91 -15.78 6.04
C HIS A 292 -14.18 -14.64 5.30
N VAL A 293 -13.29 -13.90 5.97
CA VAL A 293 -12.39 -12.94 5.31
C VAL A 293 -11.17 -13.67 4.74
N LEU A 294 -10.65 -14.65 5.47
CA LEU A 294 -9.45 -15.40 5.07
C LEU A 294 -9.74 -16.45 4.00
N ARG A 295 -10.90 -17.10 4.13
CA ARG A 295 -11.27 -18.35 3.46
C ARG A 295 -12.71 -18.23 2.95
N LYS A 296 -13.15 -19.16 2.10
CA LYS A 296 -14.56 -19.24 1.73
C LYS A 296 -15.36 -19.77 2.94
N ARG A 297 -16.59 -19.30 3.10
CA ARG A 297 -17.44 -19.59 4.27
C ARG A 297 -17.59 -21.10 4.53
N ASP A 298 -17.74 -21.87 3.46
CA ASP A 298 -18.00 -23.32 3.52
C ASP A 298 -16.73 -24.16 3.64
N GLU A 299 -15.55 -23.52 3.64
CA GLU A 299 -14.31 -24.25 3.77
C GLU A 299 -14.10 -24.75 5.19
N GLU A 300 -13.61 -25.98 5.26
CA GLU A 300 -13.17 -26.62 6.48
C GLU A 300 -12.03 -25.86 7.15
N LYS A 301 -11.79 -26.24 8.41
CA LYS A 301 -10.69 -25.75 9.22
C LYS A 301 -9.37 -25.75 8.44
N TYR A 302 -8.65 -24.63 8.51
CA TYR A 302 -7.30 -24.48 7.98
C TYR A 302 -6.28 -24.35 9.11
N GLU A 303 -5.15 -25.06 8.97
CA GLU A 303 -3.98 -24.90 9.82
C GLU A 303 -2.71 -25.05 8.98
N PHE A 304 -1.84 -24.06 9.04
CA PHE A 304 -0.59 -24.05 8.28
C PHE A 304 0.33 -25.17 8.78
N ARG A 305 0.73 -26.05 7.86
CA ARG A 305 1.47 -27.29 8.18
C ARG A 305 2.99 -27.11 8.28
N GLY A 306 3.49 -25.88 8.17
CA GLY A 306 4.90 -25.56 8.29
C GLY A 306 5.68 -25.67 6.97
N ALA A 307 6.98 -25.95 7.07
CA ALA A 307 7.91 -25.89 5.94
C ALA A 307 7.51 -26.83 4.79
N GLY A 308 7.43 -26.28 3.58
CA GLY A 308 7.06 -27.01 2.36
C GLY A 308 5.57 -27.01 2.03
N ALA A 309 4.69 -26.58 2.95
CA ALA A 309 3.28 -26.37 2.64
C ALA A 309 3.07 -25.04 1.86
N PRO A 310 2.14 -25.00 0.90
CA PRO A 310 1.80 -23.75 0.22
C PRO A 310 1.24 -22.74 1.21
N ARG A 311 1.78 -21.52 1.18
CA ARG A 311 1.32 -20.42 2.02
C ARG A 311 0.09 -19.77 1.40
N GLN A 312 -0.95 -19.60 2.20
CA GLN A 312 -2.09 -18.76 1.85
C GLN A 312 -1.76 -17.32 2.23
N TYR A 313 -1.21 -16.57 1.27
CA TYR A 313 -0.77 -15.20 1.52
C TYR A 313 -1.95 -14.27 1.81
N VAL A 314 -1.72 -13.39 2.78
CA VAL A 314 -2.62 -12.27 3.10
C VAL A 314 -1.92 -10.97 2.72
N ARG A 315 -2.67 -10.07 2.11
CA ARG A 315 -2.17 -8.83 1.53
C ARG A 315 -2.85 -7.63 2.17
N VAL A 316 -2.08 -6.57 2.41
CA VAL A 316 -2.66 -5.27 2.76
C VAL A 316 -3.30 -4.67 1.52
N CYS A 317 -4.56 -4.24 1.64
CA CYS A 317 -5.42 -3.79 0.54
C CYS A 317 -5.60 -4.81 -0.59
N GLY A 318 -6.85 -5.18 -0.87
CA GLY A 318 -7.21 -5.69 -2.20
C GLY A 318 -7.11 -4.61 -3.28
N LEU A 319 -7.27 -4.98 -4.55
CA LEU A 319 -7.18 -4.07 -5.69
C LEU A 319 -8.13 -2.87 -5.54
N ARG A 320 -9.40 -3.12 -5.20
CA ARG A 320 -10.40 -2.05 -5.02
C ARG A 320 -10.03 -1.07 -3.91
N ARG A 321 -9.52 -1.54 -2.77
CA ARG A 321 -9.18 -0.64 -1.64
C ARG A 321 -7.94 0.18 -1.95
N PHE A 322 -6.95 -0.41 -2.61
CA PHE A 322 -5.74 0.30 -3.03
C PHE A 322 -6.08 1.39 -4.05
N GLN A 323 -6.90 1.07 -5.06
CA GLN A 323 -7.38 2.06 -6.02
C GLN A 323 -8.22 3.16 -5.35
N LYS A 324 -9.06 2.81 -4.36
CA LYS A 324 -9.77 3.81 -3.55
C LYS A 324 -8.77 4.76 -2.87
N GLY A 325 -7.69 4.25 -2.29
CA GLY A 325 -6.62 5.06 -1.68
C GLY A 325 -5.96 6.02 -2.66
N LEU A 326 -5.62 5.55 -3.86
CA LEU A 326 -5.07 6.41 -4.93
C LEU A 326 -6.05 7.51 -5.34
N ASN A 327 -7.35 7.18 -5.42
CA ASN A 327 -8.38 8.15 -5.75
C ASN A 327 -8.58 9.17 -4.62
N GLU A 328 -8.49 8.76 -3.36
CA GLU A 328 -8.52 9.67 -2.20
C GLU A 328 -7.37 10.70 -2.28
N ILE A 329 -6.15 10.27 -2.67
CA ILE A 329 -5.02 11.20 -2.87
C ILE A 329 -5.31 12.21 -3.98
N ARG A 330 -5.86 11.76 -5.12
CA ARG A 330 -6.24 12.68 -6.22
C ARG A 330 -7.25 13.72 -5.77
N LEU A 331 -8.25 13.32 -4.97
CA LEU A 331 -9.24 14.25 -4.43
C LEU A 331 -8.59 15.28 -3.49
N ASP A 332 -7.66 14.86 -2.65
CA ASP A 332 -6.94 15.78 -1.76
C ASP A 332 -6.04 16.74 -2.52
N VAL A 333 -5.30 16.27 -3.54
CA VAL A 333 -4.52 17.13 -4.45
C VAL A 333 -5.43 18.17 -5.10
N SER A 334 -6.60 17.76 -5.60
CA SER A 334 -7.58 18.67 -6.18
C SER A 334 -8.10 19.70 -5.17
N ARG A 335 -8.39 19.28 -3.94
CA ARG A 335 -8.86 20.18 -2.88
C ARG A 335 -7.82 21.24 -2.56
N HIS A 336 -6.58 20.81 -2.29
CA HIS A 336 -5.48 21.72 -1.96
C HIS A 336 -5.15 22.65 -3.14
N SER A 337 -5.19 22.15 -4.38
CA SER A 337 -5.02 22.97 -5.59
C SER A 337 -6.10 24.05 -5.74
N THR A 338 -7.34 23.72 -5.40
CA THR A 338 -8.47 24.67 -5.44
C THR A 338 -8.34 25.74 -4.37
N LEU A 339 -7.89 25.38 -3.16
CA LEU A 339 -7.61 26.33 -2.09
C LEU A 339 -6.42 27.23 -2.41
N ALA A 340 -5.36 26.70 -3.03
CA ALA A 340 -4.23 27.49 -3.50
C ALA A 340 -4.66 28.54 -4.55
N ASP A 341 -5.51 28.18 -5.51
CA ASP A 341 -6.10 29.16 -6.43
C ASP A 341 -6.93 30.21 -5.70
N LEU A 342 -7.76 29.80 -4.74
CA LEU A 342 -8.58 30.73 -3.95
C LEU A 342 -7.73 31.75 -3.22
N TYR A 343 -6.70 31.31 -2.48
CA TYR A 343 -5.81 32.20 -1.75
C TYR A 343 -4.98 33.08 -2.67
N THR A 344 -4.57 32.58 -3.85
CA THR A 344 -3.90 33.41 -4.87
C THR A 344 -4.79 34.55 -5.34
N ARG A 345 -6.07 34.27 -5.61
CA ARG A 345 -7.05 35.29 -5.99
C ARG A 345 -7.35 36.28 -4.87
N GLU A 346 -7.35 35.84 -3.61
CA GLU A 346 -7.48 36.74 -2.46
C GLU A 346 -6.26 37.66 -2.32
N ILE A 347 -5.04 37.15 -2.50
CA ILE A 347 -3.81 37.95 -2.49
C ILE A 347 -3.85 39.03 -3.57
N ILE A 348 -4.25 38.69 -4.80
CA ILE A 348 -4.40 39.67 -5.89
C ILE A 348 -5.35 40.80 -5.47
N LYS A 349 -6.50 40.47 -4.89
CA LYS A 349 -7.48 41.48 -4.44
C LYS A 349 -6.93 42.38 -3.34
N PHE A 350 -6.18 41.84 -2.38
CA PHE A 350 -5.56 42.64 -1.33
C PHE A 350 -4.45 43.55 -1.87
N GLU A 351 -3.68 43.08 -2.85
CA GLU A 351 -2.63 43.88 -3.51
C GLU A 351 -3.19 44.98 -4.42
N GLU A 352 -4.40 44.80 -4.96
CA GLU A 352 -5.13 45.79 -5.76
C GLU A 352 -5.96 46.77 -4.92
N LYS A 353 -6.23 46.47 -3.65
CA LYS A 353 -6.99 47.34 -2.74
C LYS A 353 -6.16 48.59 -2.42
N GLU A 354 -6.74 49.78 -2.58
CA GLU A 354 -6.12 51.02 -2.11
C GLU A 354 -5.99 50.99 -0.59
N THR A 355 -4.84 51.42 -0.06
CA THR A 355 -4.58 51.46 1.38
C THR A 355 -5.58 52.39 2.08
N SER A 356 -6.26 51.89 3.12
CA SER A 356 -7.18 52.72 3.90
C SER A 356 -6.43 53.87 4.57
N GLN A 357 -7.11 55.02 4.71
CA GLN A 357 -6.61 56.14 5.50
C GLN A 357 -6.81 55.91 7.00
N ASP A 358 -7.62 54.91 7.36
CA ASP A 358 -7.77 54.43 8.72
C ASP A 358 -6.61 53.47 9.06
N GLU A 359 -5.85 53.79 10.10
CA GLU A 359 -4.67 53.01 10.51
C GLU A 359 -5.04 51.61 11.00
N GLU A 360 -6.20 51.44 11.68
CA GLU A 360 -6.65 50.14 12.16
C GLU A 360 -7.05 49.24 10.99
N GLU A 361 -7.80 49.78 10.01
CA GLU A 361 -8.20 49.03 8.82
C GLU A 361 -6.99 48.63 7.96
N ALA A 362 -5.98 49.52 7.84
CA ALA A 362 -4.76 49.23 7.10
C ALA A 362 -3.91 48.13 7.75
N GLU A 363 -3.85 48.07 9.08
CA GLU A 363 -3.15 47.02 9.82
C GLU A 363 -3.87 45.67 9.69
N GLU A 364 -5.21 45.66 9.79
CA GLU A 364 -6.02 44.45 9.60
C GLU A 364 -5.86 43.85 8.19
N ASP A 365 -5.90 44.68 7.14
CA ASP A 365 -5.69 44.24 5.76
C ASP A 365 -4.28 43.63 5.57
N ALA A 366 -3.25 44.26 6.14
CA ALA A 366 -1.88 43.77 6.07
C ALA A 366 -1.70 42.42 6.78
N GLU A 367 -2.33 42.26 7.94
CA GLU A 367 -2.32 41.00 8.69
C GLU A 367 -3.05 39.90 7.92
N GLN A 368 -4.21 40.22 7.35
CA GLN A 368 -4.98 39.26 6.56
C GLN A 368 -4.22 38.82 5.32
N LEU A 369 -3.55 39.75 4.61
CA LEU A 369 -2.67 39.41 3.49
C LEU A 369 -1.52 38.49 3.92
N ARG A 370 -0.92 38.73 5.09
CA ARG A 370 0.14 37.88 5.66
C ARG A 370 -0.37 36.45 5.93
N ILE A 371 -1.53 36.33 6.58
CA ILE A 371 -2.17 35.03 6.86
C ILE A 371 -2.52 34.29 5.57
N THR A 372 -3.09 34.97 4.57
CA THR A 372 -3.45 34.36 3.29
C THR A 372 -2.23 33.87 2.53
N ARG A 373 -1.10 34.60 2.56
CA ARG A 373 0.18 34.14 2.00
C ARG A 373 0.69 32.88 2.69
N GLN A 374 0.62 32.82 4.03
CA GLN A 374 1.00 31.62 4.76
C GLN A 374 0.14 30.41 4.38
N LYS A 375 -1.18 30.60 4.28
CA LYS A 375 -2.11 29.54 3.85
C LYS A 375 -1.79 29.07 2.43
N LEU A 376 -1.53 29.99 1.49
CA LEU A 376 -1.12 29.62 0.13
C LEU A 376 0.13 28.71 0.13
N ASP A 377 1.15 29.07 0.93
CA ASP A 377 2.36 28.26 1.05
C ASP A 377 2.10 26.87 1.64
N GLU A 378 1.20 26.77 2.62
CA GLU A 378 0.77 25.49 3.21
C GLU A 378 0.05 24.61 2.18
N GLU A 379 -0.89 25.18 1.41
CA GLU A 379 -1.61 24.47 0.35
C GLU A 379 -0.66 23.99 -0.77
N LYS A 380 0.30 24.82 -1.20
CA LYS A 380 1.31 24.43 -2.20
C LYS A 380 2.19 23.27 -1.73
N ARG A 381 2.70 23.35 -0.50
CA ARG A 381 3.47 22.25 0.10
C ARG A 381 2.65 20.97 0.20
N ALA A 382 1.37 21.08 0.55
CA ALA A 382 0.49 19.92 0.64
C ALA A 382 0.30 19.23 -0.72
N VAL A 383 0.12 20.01 -1.81
CA VAL A 383 0.08 19.48 -3.18
C VAL A 383 1.37 18.71 -3.49
N GLU A 384 2.53 19.34 -3.34
CA GLU A 384 3.83 18.70 -3.63
C GLU A 384 4.03 17.37 -2.87
N VAL A 385 3.72 17.37 -1.57
CA VAL A 385 3.83 16.17 -0.72
C VAL A 385 2.87 15.07 -1.16
N LEU A 386 1.63 15.42 -1.52
CA LEU A 386 0.63 14.45 -1.97
C LEU A 386 0.95 13.86 -3.34
N GLU A 387 1.49 14.65 -4.27
CA GLU A 387 1.94 14.16 -5.58
C GLU A 387 3.11 13.18 -5.45
N GLN A 388 4.12 13.52 -4.64
CA GLN A 388 5.23 12.62 -4.35
C GLN A 388 4.72 11.33 -3.69
N PHE A 389 3.77 11.45 -2.76
CA PHE A 389 3.17 10.29 -2.11
C PHE A 389 2.38 9.41 -3.09
N TYR A 390 1.60 10.01 -4.00
CA TYR A 390 0.90 9.28 -5.06
C TYR A 390 1.87 8.46 -5.93
N ASN A 391 2.94 9.11 -6.40
CA ASN A 391 3.95 8.48 -7.25
C ASN A 391 4.67 7.35 -6.51
N ASN A 392 5.02 7.55 -5.24
CA ASN A 392 5.61 6.52 -4.41
C ASN A 392 4.67 5.31 -4.25
N LEU A 393 3.39 5.54 -3.95
CA LEU A 393 2.42 4.45 -3.83
C LEU A 393 2.28 3.69 -5.15
N LYS A 394 2.16 4.41 -6.25
CA LYS A 394 2.04 3.80 -7.58
C LYS A 394 3.28 2.96 -7.92
N ALA A 395 4.47 3.43 -7.62
CA ALA A 395 5.71 2.70 -7.90
C ALA A 395 5.89 1.47 -6.98
N GLN A 396 5.67 1.63 -5.68
CA GLN A 396 6.08 0.61 -4.70
C GLN A 396 4.96 -0.36 -4.28
N TRP A 397 3.70 -0.03 -4.52
CA TRP A 397 2.55 -0.77 -3.98
C TRP A 397 1.52 -1.23 -5.04
N SER A 398 1.65 -0.82 -6.31
CA SER A 398 0.72 -1.24 -7.37
C SER A 398 0.71 -2.74 -7.57
N ASP A 399 1.90 -3.35 -7.59
CA ASP A 399 2.02 -4.81 -7.62
C ASP A 399 1.43 -5.41 -6.33
N ILE A 400 0.41 -6.24 -6.51
CA ILE A 400 -0.28 -6.93 -5.43
C ILE A 400 0.63 -7.92 -4.69
N GLY A 401 1.65 -8.49 -5.35
CA GLY A 401 2.64 -9.35 -4.72
C GLY A 401 3.50 -8.61 -3.69
N LEU A 402 3.77 -7.32 -3.92
CA LEU A 402 4.52 -6.47 -2.98
C LEU A 402 3.70 -6.13 -1.73
N ARG A 403 2.37 -6.34 -1.77
CA ARG A 403 1.46 -6.10 -0.64
C ARG A 403 1.30 -7.28 0.31
N ASN A 404 2.01 -8.39 0.11
CA ASN A 404 2.01 -9.52 1.04
C ASN A 404 2.50 -9.08 2.43
N ILE A 405 1.65 -9.26 3.45
CA ILE A 405 1.94 -8.88 4.86
C ILE A 405 2.10 -10.09 5.78
N GLY A 406 1.70 -11.27 5.33
CA GLY A 406 1.65 -12.47 6.15
C GLY A 406 1.05 -13.64 5.40
N HIS A 407 0.75 -14.70 6.14
CA HIS A 407 0.00 -15.84 5.63
C HIS A 407 -0.96 -16.35 6.70
N VAL A 408 -2.06 -16.97 6.27
CA VAL A 408 -3.00 -17.63 7.19
C VAL A 408 -2.24 -18.70 7.97
N HIS A 409 -2.35 -18.67 9.29
CA HIS A 409 -1.76 -19.68 10.18
C HIS A 409 -2.81 -20.65 10.70
N TYR A 410 -3.94 -20.14 11.17
CA TYR A 410 -5.02 -20.95 11.73
C TYR A 410 -6.37 -20.29 11.49
N SER A 411 -7.36 -21.05 10.99
CA SER A 411 -8.72 -20.57 10.74
C SER A 411 -9.70 -21.72 11.01
N PRO A 412 -10.39 -21.76 12.17
CA PRO A 412 -11.42 -22.75 12.44
C PRO A 412 -12.60 -22.61 11.46
N ARG A 413 -13.30 -23.72 11.20
CA ARG A 413 -14.53 -23.69 10.41
C ARG A 413 -15.59 -22.86 11.14
N ILE A 414 -16.37 -22.09 10.39
CA ILE A 414 -17.48 -21.34 10.97
C ILE A 414 -18.49 -22.30 11.61
N SER A 415 -18.78 -22.07 12.88
CA SER A 415 -19.76 -22.83 13.65
C SER A 415 -20.45 -21.93 14.66
N VAL A 416 -21.59 -22.37 15.21
CA VAL A 416 -22.31 -21.63 16.27
C VAL A 416 -22.34 -22.40 17.58
N ASP A 417 -22.22 -23.72 17.57
CA ASP A 417 -22.42 -24.56 18.76
C ASP A 417 -21.10 -24.97 19.41
N VAL A 418 -20.33 -23.96 19.83
CA VAL A 418 -19.10 -24.16 20.59
C VAL A 418 -19.40 -23.95 22.07
N GLU A 419 -19.30 -25.02 22.85
CA GLU A 419 -19.49 -25.04 24.32
C GLU A 419 -20.88 -24.58 24.83
N GLY A 420 -21.90 -24.62 23.97
CA GLY A 420 -23.30 -24.38 24.36
C GLY A 420 -23.70 -22.90 24.53
N GLU A 421 -22.79 -21.95 24.31
CA GLU A 421 -23.08 -20.51 24.37
C GLU A 421 -23.68 -19.94 23.07
N ARG A 422 -23.62 -20.72 21.98
CA ARG A 422 -24.21 -20.40 20.67
C ARG A 422 -23.66 -19.17 19.94
N PHE A 423 -22.50 -18.63 20.36
CA PHE A 423 -21.84 -17.55 19.63
C PHE A 423 -21.28 -18.04 18.29
N THR A 424 -21.35 -17.20 17.25
CA THR A 424 -20.71 -17.54 15.97
C THR A 424 -19.18 -17.54 16.12
N GLU A 425 -18.57 -18.71 15.96
CA GLU A 425 -17.13 -18.88 15.84
C GLU A 425 -16.69 -18.55 14.42
N ASP A 426 -16.32 -17.30 14.20
CA ASP A 426 -15.83 -16.82 12.90
C ASP A 426 -14.62 -15.93 13.12
N TRP A 427 -13.48 -16.58 13.38
CA TRP A 427 -12.19 -15.93 13.58
C TRP A 427 -11.10 -16.73 12.88
N GLY A 428 -9.93 -16.13 12.73
CA GLY A 428 -8.75 -16.73 12.13
C GLY A 428 -7.53 -15.85 12.37
N THR A 429 -6.35 -16.42 12.16
CA THR A 429 -5.06 -15.82 12.50
C THR A 429 -4.12 -15.80 11.31
N ILE A 430 -3.34 -14.73 11.23
CA ILE A 430 -2.36 -14.48 10.18
C ILE A 430 -1.00 -14.38 10.86
N GLU A 431 -0.04 -15.22 10.49
CA GLU A 431 1.36 -15.02 10.90
C GLU A 431 1.95 -13.86 10.10
N LEU A 432 2.35 -12.80 10.79
CA LEU A 432 2.81 -11.55 10.16
C LEU A 432 4.28 -11.62 9.76
N LEU A 433 4.62 -10.98 8.65
CA LEU A 433 6.00 -10.81 8.22
C LEU A 433 6.67 -9.69 9.01
N GLU A 434 7.66 -10.04 9.84
CA GLU A 434 8.42 -9.07 10.65
C GLU A 434 8.93 -7.88 9.85
N ALA A 435 9.52 -8.12 8.67
CA ALA A 435 10.05 -7.08 7.80
C ALA A 435 9.00 -6.05 7.34
N LYS A 436 7.70 -6.38 7.40
CA LYS A 436 6.62 -5.48 7.00
C LYS A 436 6.11 -4.59 8.13
N PHE A 437 6.27 -5.02 9.38
CA PHE A 437 5.66 -4.37 10.53
C PHE A 437 6.68 -3.79 11.50
N LYS A 438 7.80 -4.47 11.76
CA LYS A 438 8.69 -4.23 12.91
C LYS A 438 8.98 -2.75 13.20
N ASP A 439 9.35 -1.99 12.17
CA ASP A 439 9.77 -0.59 12.33
C ASP A 439 8.60 0.33 12.77
N GLN A 440 7.40 0.06 12.27
CA GLN A 440 6.20 0.86 12.51
C GLN A 440 5.23 0.22 13.49
N PHE A 441 5.47 -1.01 13.92
CA PHE A 441 4.61 -1.73 14.84
C PHE A 441 4.57 -0.98 16.17
N ARG A 442 3.35 -0.71 16.62
CA ARG A 442 3.08 -0.07 17.90
C ARG A 442 2.12 -0.91 18.74
N GLY A 443 1.89 -2.19 18.43
CA GLY A 443 0.86 -3.00 19.07
C GLY A 443 -0.56 -2.61 18.66
N ASN A 444 -1.53 -2.90 19.52
CA ASN A 444 -2.95 -2.60 19.28
C ASN A 444 -3.25 -1.10 19.47
N VAL A 445 -3.16 -0.34 18.37
CA VAL A 445 -3.45 1.11 18.31
C VAL A 445 -4.40 1.38 17.15
N VAL A 446 -5.43 2.17 17.40
CA VAL A 446 -6.32 2.72 16.36
C VAL A 446 -5.89 4.17 16.09
N ASP A 447 -5.67 4.54 14.82
CA ASP A 447 -5.64 5.97 14.46
C ASP A 447 -7.09 6.43 14.31
N LEU A 448 -7.51 7.41 15.12
CA LEU A 448 -8.87 7.95 15.06
C LEU A 448 -9.14 8.74 13.75
N GLY A 449 -8.11 9.07 12.98
CA GLY A 449 -8.23 9.80 11.72
C GLY A 449 -8.75 11.23 11.92
N THR A 450 -8.96 11.96 10.82
CA THR A 450 -9.43 13.36 10.88
C THR A 450 -10.87 13.55 10.37
N ALA A 451 -11.51 12.49 9.86
CA ALA A 451 -12.85 12.55 9.28
C ALA A 451 -13.93 13.01 10.27
N ILE A 452 -13.79 12.64 11.55
CA ILE A 452 -14.60 13.17 12.65
C ILE A 452 -13.71 14.15 13.45
N PRO A 453 -14.05 15.45 13.50
CA PRO A 453 -13.32 16.42 14.33
C PRO A 453 -13.18 15.96 15.78
N SER A 454 -12.06 16.28 16.43
CA SER A 454 -11.73 15.76 17.75
C SER A 454 -12.70 16.21 18.84
N ASP A 455 -13.10 17.48 18.82
CA ASP A 455 -14.14 18.06 19.68
C ASP A 455 -15.49 17.35 19.50
N LYS A 456 -15.89 17.13 18.25
CA LYS A 456 -17.13 16.44 17.90
C LYS A 456 -17.10 14.98 18.33
N LEU A 457 -15.99 14.26 18.12
CA LEU A 457 -15.87 12.88 18.57
C LEU A 457 -15.98 12.80 20.10
N THR A 458 -15.31 13.69 20.83
CA THR A 458 -15.41 13.77 22.29
C THR A 458 -16.85 14.05 22.75
N GLU A 459 -17.58 14.95 22.09
CA GLU A 459 -19.00 15.21 22.37
C GLU A 459 -19.88 13.98 22.09
N MET A 460 -19.64 13.25 21.00
CA MET A 460 -20.40 12.04 20.68
C MET A 460 -20.13 10.89 21.67
N MET A 461 -18.93 10.84 22.24
CA MET A 461 -18.58 9.89 23.31
C MET A 461 -19.19 10.29 24.66
N TYR A 462 -19.45 11.59 24.89
CA TYR A 462 -20.05 12.14 26.11
C TYR A 462 -21.09 13.23 25.83
N PRO A 463 -22.36 12.85 25.62
CA PRO A 463 -23.41 13.81 25.27
C PRO A 463 -23.80 14.81 26.39
N ARG A 464 -23.30 14.67 27.63
CA ARG A 464 -23.61 15.57 28.77
C ARG A 464 -22.35 16.00 29.53
N SER A 465 -22.38 17.24 30.04
CA SER A 465 -21.25 18.00 30.59
C SER A 465 -21.13 17.98 32.12
N ASP A 466 -21.89 17.14 32.82
CA ASP A 466 -21.99 17.12 34.29
C ASP A 466 -21.00 16.15 34.98
N GLY A 467 -20.19 15.41 34.23
CA GLY A 467 -19.16 14.49 34.73
C GLY A 467 -17.79 14.67 34.08
N ARG A 468 -16.73 14.12 34.70
CA ARG A 468 -15.41 14.01 34.05
C ARG A 468 -15.48 12.91 32.99
N PRO A 469 -15.15 13.18 31.72
CA PRO A 469 -15.24 12.19 30.66
C PRO A 469 -14.19 11.07 30.86
N GLY A 470 -14.63 9.80 30.81
CA GLY A 470 -13.76 8.63 30.80
C GLY A 470 -12.89 8.49 29.53
N PHE A 471 -13.41 8.83 28.35
CA PHE A 471 -12.72 8.95 27.07
C PHE A 471 -12.02 10.30 26.98
N LYS A 472 -10.71 10.22 26.77
CA LYS A 472 -9.85 11.36 26.48
C LYS A 472 -9.35 11.18 25.06
N TYR A 473 -9.55 12.20 24.23
CA TYR A 473 -9.01 12.18 22.88
C TYR A 473 -7.46 12.07 22.98
N PRO A 474 -6.84 11.05 22.37
CA PRO A 474 -5.42 10.79 22.53
C PRO A 474 -4.57 11.80 21.77
N GLU A 475 -3.38 12.07 22.30
CA GLU A 475 -2.36 12.80 21.55
C GLU A 475 -2.05 12.08 20.23
N ASN A 476 -1.84 12.86 19.16
CA ASN A 476 -1.56 12.34 17.82
C ASN A 476 -2.61 11.34 17.28
N ARG A 477 -3.84 11.35 17.82
CA ARG A 477 -4.97 10.49 17.41
C ARG A 477 -4.76 8.98 17.64
N GLN A 478 -3.69 8.58 18.33
CA GLN A 478 -3.33 7.18 18.52
C GLN A 478 -4.03 6.61 19.76
N PHE A 479 -5.18 5.99 19.56
CA PHE A 479 -5.98 5.41 20.63
C PHE A 479 -5.54 3.98 20.94
N ARG A 480 -5.12 3.74 22.19
CA ARG A 480 -4.58 2.46 22.64
C ARG A 480 -5.69 1.48 22.99
N ILE A 481 -5.55 0.24 22.56
CA ILE A 481 -6.34 -0.88 23.06
C ILE A 481 -5.48 -1.71 24.02
N ASN A 482 -5.93 -1.85 25.27
CA ASN A 482 -5.14 -2.46 26.34
C ASN A 482 -5.91 -3.35 27.32
N ASP A 483 -7.18 -3.65 27.03
CA ASP A 483 -8.01 -4.54 27.84
C ASP A 483 -9.20 -5.04 27.00
N PHE A 484 -10.11 -5.84 27.57
CA PHE A 484 -11.36 -6.28 26.96
C PHE A 484 -12.51 -6.23 27.96
N VAL A 485 -13.73 -6.07 27.45
CA VAL A 485 -14.94 -5.99 28.28
C VAL A 485 -15.41 -7.40 28.63
N THR A 486 -15.54 -7.72 29.92
CA THR A 486 -16.04 -9.03 30.36
C THR A 486 -17.55 -9.17 30.14
N ARG A 487 -18.05 -10.41 30.22
CA ARG A 487 -19.50 -10.70 30.14
C ARG A 487 -20.30 -9.89 31.16
N GLU A 488 -19.84 -9.83 32.40
CA GLU A 488 -20.52 -9.12 33.49
C GLU A 488 -20.53 -7.60 33.26
N GLN A 489 -19.45 -7.06 32.68
CA GLN A 489 -19.33 -5.65 32.35
C GLN A 489 -20.19 -5.25 31.14
N LEU A 490 -20.38 -6.16 30.17
CA LEU A 490 -21.33 -5.96 29.06
C LEU A 490 -22.77 -5.98 29.55
N ALA A 491 -23.10 -6.87 30.48
CA ALA A 491 -24.43 -6.97 31.07
C ALA A 491 -24.75 -5.80 32.02
N ASN A 492 -23.74 -5.29 32.73
CA ASN A 492 -23.87 -4.20 33.70
C ASN A 492 -22.80 -3.11 33.47
N PRO A 493 -22.91 -2.36 32.38
CA PRO A 493 -21.95 -1.30 32.10
C PRO A 493 -22.08 -0.18 33.12
N LYS A 494 -20.94 0.32 33.60
CA LYS A 494 -20.90 1.51 34.45
C LYS A 494 -21.07 2.74 33.57
N PHE A 495 -22.11 3.51 33.83
CA PHE A 495 -22.35 4.80 33.17
C PHE A 495 -21.88 5.93 34.09
N ASP A 496 -21.27 6.96 33.50
CA ASP A 496 -20.77 8.14 34.24
C ASP A 496 -21.93 9.05 34.72
N SER A 497 -23.16 8.81 34.27
CA SER A 497 -24.36 9.59 34.64
C SER A 497 -25.59 8.68 34.80
N GLU A 498 -26.50 9.00 35.72
CA GLU A 498 -27.73 8.23 36.00
C GLU A 498 -28.73 8.19 34.82
N ASP A 499 -28.55 9.03 33.80
CA ASP A 499 -29.50 9.26 32.71
C ASP A 499 -29.03 8.76 31.32
N GLN A 500 -28.03 7.87 31.25
CA GLN A 500 -27.60 7.31 29.95
C GLN A 500 -27.52 5.78 29.94
N SER A 501 -28.46 5.18 29.24
CA SER A 501 -28.53 3.75 28.90
C SER A 501 -27.77 3.39 27.62
N ASN A 502 -26.71 4.14 27.24
CA ASN A 502 -26.03 3.97 25.95
C ASN A 502 -24.56 3.60 26.11
N PHE A 503 -24.24 2.33 25.90
CA PHE A 503 -22.85 1.87 25.81
C PHE A 503 -22.30 2.22 24.43
N ILE A 504 -21.51 3.30 24.35
CA ILE A 504 -20.94 3.79 23.09
C ILE A 504 -19.73 2.95 22.68
N VAL A 505 -19.70 2.57 21.40
CA VAL A 505 -18.60 1.80 20.80
C VAL A 505 -18.10 2.45 19.54
N LEU A 506 -16.83 2.21 19.24
CA LEU A 506 -16.16 2.61 18.02
C LEU A 506 -15.66 1.39 17.25
N LYS A 507 -15.38 1.61 15.98
CA LYS A 507 -14.70 0.67 15.08
C LYS A 507 -13.93 1.46 14.04
N HIS A 508 -12.74 0.99 13.65
CA HIS A 508 -12.09 1.44 12.41
C HIS A 508 -12.09 0.29 11.39
N GLY A 509 -12.78 0.48 10.26
CA GLY A 509 -12.98 -0.57 9.24
C GLY A 509 -12.40 -0.21 7.86
N CYS A 510 -12.14 -1.23 7.03
CA CYS A 510 -11.64 -1.08 5.65
C CYS A 510 -12.52 -0.14 4.79
N THR A 511 -13.83 -0.19 4.98
CA THR A 511 -14.80 0.48 4.09
C THR A 511 -15.31 1.78 4.67
N THR A 512 -15.71 1.77 5.96
CA THR A 512 -16.32 2.94 6.62
C THR A 512 -15.33 3.81 7.40
N ASP A 513 -14.04 3.42 7.46
CA ASP A 513 -13.05 4.05 8.35
C ASP A 513 -13.54 4.08 9.81
N LEU A 514 -13.21 5.12 10.58
CA LEU A 514 -13.69 5.27 11.96
C LEU A 514 -15.19 5.58 12.00
N THR A 515 -15.94 4.73 12.72
CA THR A 515 -17.38 4.86 12.94
C THR A 515 -17.72 4.68 14.41
N ILE A 516 -18.82 5.31 14.83
CA ILE A 516 -19.36 5.26 16.18
C ILE A 516 -20.77 4.67 16.19
N GLY A 517 -21.06 3.90 17.23
CA GLY A 517 -22.31 3.13 17.36
C GLY A 517 -22.71 2.94 18.82
N ARG A 518 -23.80 2.21 19.03
CA ARG A 518 -24.36 1.92 20.35
C ARG A 518 -24.55 0.43 20.51
N TYR A 519 -23.93 -0.17 21.51
CA TYR A 519 -24.21 -1.55 21.86
C TYR A 519 -25.64 -1.68 22.39
N ALA A 520 -26.35 -2.72 21.97
CA ALA A 520 -27.76 -2.95 22.28
C ALA A 520 -28.03 -3.26 23.77
N GLY A 521 -27.00 -3.64 24.53
CA GLY A 521 -27.11 -3.98 25.96
C GLY A 521 -27.55 -5.42 26.25
N LEU A 522 -28.20 -6.09 25.29
CA LEU A 522 -28.63 -7.49 25.38
C LEU A 522 -28.15 -8.27 24.16
N GLU A 523 -28.04 -9.59 24.31
CA GLU A 523 -27.73 -10.48 23.21
C GLU A 523 -28.84 -10.46 22.14
N SER A 524 -28.41 -10.54 20.88
CA SER A 524 -29.30 -10.71 19.73
C SER A 524 -29.25 -12.14 19.24
N PHE A 525 -30.41 -12.66 18.85
CA PHE A 525 -30.54 -14.00 18.30
C PHE A 525 -30.74 -13.91 16.79
N LEU A 526 -29.91 -14.63 16.04
CA LEU A 526 -30.03 -14.74 14.60
C LEU A 526 -30.34 -16.18 14.25
N CYS A 527 -31.15 -16.36 13.21
CA CYS A 527 -31.42 -17.65 12.61
C CYS A 527 -31.02 -17.54 11.14
N ASP A 528 -30.19 -18.46 10.66
CA ASP A 528 -29.76 -18.50 9.26
C ASP A 528 -30.80 -19.19 8.36
N GLU A 529 -30.49 -19.31 7.07
CA GLU A 529 -31.37 -19.93 6.08
C GLU A 529 -31.60 -21.44 6.30
N HIS A 530 -30.76 -22.08 7.13
CA HIS A 530 -30.85 -23.50 7.49
C HIS A 530 -31.54 -23.72 8.84
N GLY A 531 -32.01 -22.65 9.50
CA GLY A 531 -32.65 -22.74 10.81
C GLY A 531 -31.66 -22.76 11.99
N VAL A 532 -30.37 -22.50 11.74
CA VAL A 532 -29.33 -22.53 12.78
C VAL A 532 -29.36 -21.22 13.56
N GLU A 533 -29.56 -21.32 14.87
CA GLU A 533 -29.61 -20.18 15.78
C GLU A 533 -28.22 -19.80 16.31
N SER A 534 -27.92 -18.52 16.34
CA SER A 534 -26.70 -17.93 16.90
C SER A 534 -27.02 -16.76 17.84
N VAL A 535 -26.11 -16.52 18.77
CA VAL A 535 -26.16 -15.43 19.76
C VAL A 535 -25.08 -14.41 19.40
N GLU A 536 -25.40 -13.12 19.40
CA GLU A 536 -24.52 -12.07 18.90
C GLU A 536 -24.60 -10.78 19.71
N LEU A 537 -23.53 -9.99 19.70
CA LEU A 537 -23.61 -8.58 20.10
C LEU A 537 -24.23 -7.78 18.97
N ALA A 538 -25.31 -7.05 19.23
CA ALA A 538 -25.86 -6.09 18.27
C ALA A 538 -25.35 -4.69 18.53
N ILE A 539 -24.88 -4.03 17.47
CA ILE A 539 -24.50 -2.62 17.46
C ILE A 539 -25.46 -1.85 16.54
N TYR A 540 -26.09 -0.83 17.10
CA TYR A 540 -26.92 0.13 16.38
C TYR A 540 -26.08 1.29 15.86
N ASN A 541 -26.52 1.86 14.74
CA ASN A 541 -25.97 3.12 14.23
C ASN A 541 -26.15 4.22 15.27
N TYR A 542 -25.18 5.13 15.41
CA TYR A 542 -25.23 6.18 16.41
C TYR A 542 -26.44 7.12 16.23
N ASP A 543 -26.61 7.65 15.02
CA ASP A 543 -27.77 8.43 14.62
C ASP A 543 -27.93 8.43 13.09
N LYS A 544 -28.99 9.09 12.59
CA LYS A 544 -29.26 9.21 11.15
C LYS A 544 -28.20 10.03 10.39
N ARG A 545 -27.51 10.97 11.05
CA ARG A 545 -26.57 11.91 10.43
C ARG A 545 -25.16 11.32 10.31
N SER A 546 -24.82 10.38 11.19
CA SER A 546 -23.51 9.72 11.27
C SER A 546 -23.36 8.58 10.27
N GLY A 547 -24.47 8.13 9.66
CA GLY A 547 -24.46 7.03 8.69
C GLY A 547 -24.41 5.64 9.33
N PRO A 548 -24.17 4.59 8.53
CA PRO A 548 -24.10 3.22 9.03
C PRO A 548 -22.83 2.99 9.87
N PHE A 549 -22.95 2.21 10.94
CA PHE A 549 -21.81 1.78 11.74
C PHE A 549 -20.87 0.86 10.96
N SER A 550 -21.39 0.05 10.02
CA SER A 550 -20.57 -0.86 9.23
C SER A 550 -21.07 -1.04 7.80
N ALA A 551 -20.15 -1.43 6.93
CA ALA A 551 -20.44 -1.81 5.54
C ALA A 551 -19.65 -3.07 5.13
N LYS A 552 -19.98 -3.63 3.96
CA LYS A 552 -19.22 -4.75 3.38
C LYS A 552 -17.74 -4.38 3.27
N GLY A 553 -16.87 -5.27 3.74
CA GLY A 553 -15.43 -5.04 3.86
C GLY A 553 -14.96 -4.75 5.29
N ASP A 554 -15.86 -4.33 6.19
CA ASP A 554 -15.50 -4.09 7.60
C ASP A 554 -15.44 -5.38 8.44
N SER A 555 -15.85 -6.53 7.92
CA SER A 555 -15.72 -7.80 8.63
C SER A 555 -14.28 -8.04 9.07
N GLY A 556 -14.09 -8.49 10.31
CA GLY A 556 -12.79 -8.59 10.95
C GLY A 556 -12.41 -7.39 11.79
N SER A 557 -13.08 -6.24 11.65
CA SER A 557 -12.75 -5.07 12.46
C SER A 557 -13.05 -5.29 13.94
N LEU A 558 -12.15 -4.79 14.78
CA LEU A 558 -12.36 -4.72 16.22
C LEU A 558 -13.36 -3.61 16.55
N ILE A 559 -14.34 -3.96 17.38
CA ILE A 559 -15.23 -3.03 18.05
C ILE A 559 -14.66 -2.80 19.45
N PHE A 560 -14.54 -1.54 19.86
CA PHE A 560 -13.93 -1.15 21.13
C PHE A 560 -14.70 -0.01 21.79
N ASP A 561 -14.52 0.19 23.10
CA ASP A 561 -15.18 1.26 23.85
C ASP A 561 -14.28 2.51 24.04
N GLY A 562 -14.85 3.56 24.64
CA GLY A 562 -14.12 4.79 24.95
C GLY A 562 -12.98 4.66 25.97
N LEU A 563 -12.80 3.49 26.60
CA LEU A 563 -11.75 3.22 27.57
C LEU A 563 -10.58 2.42 26.98
N GLY A 564 -10.64 2.07 25.69
CA GLY A 564 -9.58 1.26 25.05
C GLY A 564 -9.77 -0.24 25.26
N ARG A 565 -11.00 -0.69 25.49
CA ARG A 565 -11.30 -2.10 25.76
C ARG A 565 -11.96 -2.76 24.55
N MET A 566 -11.51 -3.95 24.19
CA MET A 566 -12.11 -4.77 23.14
C MET A 566 -13.54 -5.19 23.53
N VAL A 567 -14.50 -4.97 22.65
CA VAL A 567 -15.93 -5.31 22.86
C VAL A 567 -16.33 -6.51 22.02
N GLY A 568 -16.01 -6.50 20.73
CA GLY A 568 -16.38 -7.60 19.83
C GLY A 568 -15.63 -7.60 18.51
N LEU A 569 -15.67 -8.74 17.82
CA LEU A 569 -15.15 -8.93 16.47
C LEU A 569 -16.31 -8.88 15.47
N LEU A 570 -16.34 -7.86 14.62
CA LEU A 570 -17.43 -7.66 13.66
C LEU A 570 -17.43 -8.75 12.58
N HIS A 571 -18.56 -9.43 12.38
CA HIS A 571 -18.69 -10.45 11.32
C HIS A 571 -19.77 -10.16 10.29
N SER A 572 -20.89 -9.54 10.68
CA SER A 572 -22.02 -9.35 9.77
C SER A 572 -22.88 -8.13 10.11
N GLY A 573 -23.89 -7.87 9.27
CA GLY A 573 -24.86 -6.81 9.51
C GLY A 573 -26.16 -7.04 8.75
N ARG A 574 -27.27 -6.50 9.27
CA ARG A 574 -28.59 -6.53 8.63
C ARG A 574 -28.82 -5.30 7.78
N LEU A 575 -29.40 -5.54 6.60
CA LEU A 575 -29.79 -4.52 5.64
C LEU A 575 -31.25 -4.75 5.24
N LYS A 576 -31.94 -3.69 4.81
CA LYS A 576 -33.37 -3.76 4.41
C LYS A 576 -33.56 -4.58 3.13
N ARG A 577 -32.64 -4.47 2.17
CA ARG A 577 -32.63 -5.24 0.92
C ARG A 577 -31.19 -5.52 0.51
N GLY A 578 -30.89 -6.76 0.09
CA GLY A 578 -29.54 -7.20 -0.23
C GLY A 578 -28.76 -6.20 -1.09
N GLY A 579 -27.64 -5.69 -0.57
CA GLY A 579 -26.66 -4.90 -1.30
C GLY A 579 -27.00 -3.45 -1.66
N LEU A 580 -28.26 -3.00 -1.55
CA LEU A 580 -28.71 -1.67 -2.00
C LEU A 580 -29.04 -0.69 -0.86
N THR A 581 -29.03 -1.16 0.40
CA THR A 581 -29.41 -0.34 1.55
C THR A 581 -28.33 -0.39 2.62
N SER A 582 -28.18 0.70 3.37
CA SER A 582 -27.26 0.79 4.50
C SER A 582 -27.57 -0.24 5.59
N THR A 583 -26.51 -0.74 6.24
CA THR A 583 -26.63 -1.57 7.44
C THR A 583 -27.33 -0.78 8.55
N HIS A 584 -28.32 -1.39 9.19
CA HIS A 584 -29.05 -0.77 10.32
C HIS A 584 -28.75 -1.44 11.67
N VAL A 585 -28.32 -2.71 11.66
CA VAL A 585 -27.79 -3.42 12.83
C VAL A 585 -26.53 -4.16 12.40
N THR A 586 -25.45 -4.02 13.17
CA THR A 586 -24.20 -4.76 12.98
C THR A 586 -24.09 -5.85 14.05
N TYR A 587 -23.53 -7.00 13.70
CA TYR A 587 -23.34 -8.12 14.62
C TYR A 587 -21.85 -8.46 14.80
N ALA A 588 -21.51 -8.81 16.03
CA ALA A 588 -20.17 -9.16 16.42
C ALA A 588 -20.16 -10.28 17.46
N THR A 589 -19.11 -11.10 17.40
CA THR A 589 -18.80 -12.09 18.43
C THR A 589 -18.14 -11.38 19.61
N PRO A 590 -18.49 -11.65 20.88
CA PRO A 590 -17.87 -11.00 22.03
C PRO A 590 -16.35 -11.20 22.08
N ALA A 591 -15.60 -10.11 22.34
CA ALA A 591 -14.13 -10.16 22.31
C ALA A 591 -13.56 -11.07 23.40
N TRP A 592 -14.13 -11.05 24.61
CA TRP A 592 -13.70 -11.93 25.72
C TRP A 592 -13.79 -13.41 25.33
N TRP A 593 -14.81 -13.78 24.55
CA TRP A 593 -15.03 -15.16 24.10
C TRP A 593 -14.03 -15.54 23.01
N VAL A 594 -13.82 -14.66 22.01
CA VAL A 594 -12.83 -14.87 20.95
C VAL A 594 -11.40 -14.97 21.53
N ILE A 595 -11.06 -14.14 22.52
CA ILE A 595 -9.77 -14.18 23.21
C ILE A 595 -9.57 -15.54 23.90
N ALA A 596 -10.60 -16.08 24.58
CA ALA A 596 -10.51 -17.40 25.19
C ALA A 596 -10.20 -18.50 24.15
N ARG A 597 -10.87 -18.48 22.99
CA ARG A 597 -10.58 -19.42 21.88
C ARG A 597 -9.16 -19.28 21.34
N ILE A 598 -8.68 -18.05 21.20
CA ILE A 598 -7.29 -17.79 20.79
C ILE A 598 -6.32 -18.34 21.82
N MET A 599 -6.57 -18.15 23.11
CA MET A 599 -5.71 -18.66 24.18
C MET A 599 -5.68 -20.20 24.25
N GLU A 600 -6.75 -20.90 23.87
CA GLU A 600 -6.70 -22.36 23.71
C GLU A 600 -5.75 -22.79 22.59
N LYS A 601 -5.71 -22.02 21.49
CA LYS A 601 -4.80 -22.29 20.38
C LYS A 601 -3.36 -21.88 20.72
N TYR A 602 -3.18 -20.73 21.36
CA TYR A 602 -1.93 -20.06 21.71
C TYR A 602 -1.91 -19.71 23.21
N PRO A 603 -1.55 -20.67 24.08
CA PRO A 603 -1.66 -20.53 25.55
C PRO A 603 -0.85 -19.38 26.16
N HIS A 604 0.14 -18.87 25.44
CA HIS A 604 1.06 -17.82 25.89
C HIS A 604 0.81 -16.47 25.20
N ALA A 605 -0.29 -16.34 24.46
CA ALA A 605 -0.64 -15.12 23.72
C ALA A 605 -0.66 -13.88 24.61
N ASP A 606 -0.01 -12.80 24.15
CA ASP A 606 -0.02 -11.48 24.79
C ASP A 606 -0.54 -10.41 23.82
N PHE A 607 -1.67 -9.84 24.22
CA PHE A 607 -2.45 -8.86 23.45
C PHE A 607 -2.04 -7.41 23.73
N TYR A 608 -1.10 -7.17 24.64
CA TYR A 608 -0.84 -5.83 25.20
C TYR A 608 0.55 -5.28 24.90
N ARG A 609 1.45 -6.12 24.37
CA ARG A 609 2.77 -5.70 23.91
C ARG A 609 2.69 -4.60 22.84
N THR A 610 3.61 -3.64 22.97
CA THR A 610 3.67 -2.41 22.16
C THR A 610 4.82 -2.40 21.15
N GLY A 611 5.84 -3.25 21.35
CA GLY A 611 6.92 -3.49 20.41
C GLY A 611 6.80 -4.89 19.80
N TRP A 612 7.54 -5.11 18.71
CA TRP A 612 7.62 -6.40 18.01
C TRP A 612 8.34 -7.48 18.83
#